data_AF-A0A0I9VZZ6-F1
#
_entry.id   AF-A0A0I9VZZ6-F1
#
_cell.length_a   1.000
_cell.length_b   1.000
_cell.length_c   1.000
_cell.angle_alpha   90.00
_cell.angle_beta   90.00
_cell.angle_gamma   90.00
#
_symmetry.space_group_name_H-M   'P 1'
#
loop_
_entity.id
_entity.type
_entity.pdbx_description
1 polymer ?
#
loop_
_entity_poly.entity_id
_entity_poly.type
_entity_poly.pdbx_seq_one_letter_code
_entity_poly.pdbx_strand_id
1 'polypeptide(L)'
;ARELEGEWVVVVVPRLAADLLGDRGVPSIPAQRWGNTRIELPEALNGSEFERLFDGTTVSSQQASLEVARVLDGLSAAVLHTSMTANGESQQ
;
A
#
# COMPACT_ATOMS: atom_id res chain seq x y z
N ALA A 1 -0.90 -10.01 -3.23
CA ALA A 1 -0.32 -10.06 -1.88
C ALA A 1 0.32 -11.42 -1.65
N ARG A 2 1.30 -11.52 -0.76
CA ARG A 2 1.87 -12.78 -0.27
C ARG A 2 1.61 -12.88 1.23
N GLU A 3 1.41 -14.08 1.73
CA GLU A 3 1.14 -14.36 3.14
C GLU A 3 2.11 -15.43 3.65
N LEU A 4 2.54 -15.27 4.90
CA LEU A 4 3.31 -16.26 5.65
C LEU A 4 3.00 -16.10 7.14
N GLU A 5 2.50 -17.16 7.78
CA GLU A 5 2.23 -17.21 9.23
C GLU A 5 1.28 -16.09 9.74
N GLY A 6 0.31 -15.70 8.92
CA GLY A 6 -0.65 -14.63 9.21
C GLY A 6 -0.15 -13.23 8.84
N GLU A 7 1.12 -13.08 8.47
CA GLU A 7 1.70 -11.82 8.03
C GLU A 7 1.58 -11.65 6.52
N TRP A 8 1.17 -10.45 6.10
CA TRP A 8 0.97 -10.14 4.69
C TRP A 8 1.96 -9.11 4.19
N VAL A 9 2.43 -9.32 2.96
CA VAL A 9 3.24 -8.35 2.22
C VAL A 9 2.58 -8.01 0.88
N VAL A 10 2.53 -6.72 0.57
CA VAL A 10 2.10 -6.19 -0.73
C VAL A 10 3.19 -5.30 -1.30
N VAL A 11 3.63 -5.60 -2.52
CA VAL A 11 4.59 -4.77 -3.27
C VAL A 11 3.85 -4.07 -4.40
N VAL A 12 3.97 -2.74 -4.45
CA VAL A 12 3.29 -1.88 -5.42
C VAL A 12 4.33 -1.12 -6.23
N VAL A 13 4.32 -1.35 -7.55
CA VAL A 13 5.26 -0.70 -8.49
C VAL A 13 4.48 -0.22 -9.72
N PRO A 14 4.53 1.09 -10.04
CA PRO A 14 4.03 1.62 -11.30
C PRO A 14 4.69 0.96 -12.51
N ARG A 15 3.89 0.64 -13.54
CA ARG A 15 4.39 0.21 -14.86
C ARG A 15 3.83 1.14 -15.92
N LEU A 16 4.61 1.39 -16.98
CA LEU A 16 4.21 2.26 -18.10
C LEU A 16 3.83 3.68 -17.64
N ALA A 17 4.58 4.21 -16.68
CA ALA A 17 4.29 5.44 -15.94
C ALA A 17 4.71 6.75 -16.64
N ALA A 18 5.25 6.69 -17.87
CA ALA A 18 5.87 7.83 -18.54
C ALA A 18 4.94 9.05 -18.62
N ASP A 19 3.69 8.84 -19.06
CA ASP A 19 2.71 9.94 -19.20
C ASP A 19 2.30 10.52 -17.84
N LEU A 20 2.21 9.69 -16.81
CA LEU A 20 1.90 10.12 -15.44
C LEU A 20 3.06 10.88 -14.80
N LEU A 21 4.31 10.59 -15.19
CA LEU A 21 5.50 11.33 -14.76
C LEU A 21 5.61 12.68 -15.48
N GLY A 22 5.35 12.72 -16.79
CA GLY A 22 5.65 13.88 -17.63
C GLY A 22 7.15 14.22 -17.60
N ASP A 23 7.49 15.51 -17.72
CA ASP A 23 8.90 15.96 -17.81
C ASP A 23 9.64 16.05 -16.46
N ARG A 24 9.23 15.25 -15.47
CA ARG A 24 9.83 15.28 -14.12
C ARG A 24 11.14 14.52 -14.08
N GLY A 25 12.19 15.16 -13.55
CA GLY A 25 13.50 14.53 -13.33
C GLY A 25 13.57 13.54 -12.16
N VAL A 26 12.52 13.46 -11.35
CA VAL A 26 12.40 12.49 -10.24
C VAL A 26 11.27 11.52 -10.58
N PRO A 27 11.46 10.20 -10.41
CA PRO A 27 10.46 9.18 -10.74
C PRO A 27 9.32 9.12 -9.70
N SER A 28 8.73 10.26 -9.36
CA SER A 28 7.63 10.39 -8.39
C SER A 28 6.40 11.00 -9.08
N ILE A 29 5.33 10.20 -9.13
CA ILE A 29 4.05 10.59 -9.71
C ILE A 29 3.22 11.29 -8.62
N PRO A 30 2.74 12.54 -8.84
CA PRO A 30 1.81 13.20 -7.92
C PRO A 30 0.61 12.33 -7.57
N ALA A 31 0.22 12.33 -6.30
CA ALA A 31 -0.99 11.66 -5.82
C ALA A 31 -2.21 11.94 -6.71
N GLN A 32 -2.40 13.20 -7.15
CA GLN A 32 -3.56 13.61 -7.95
C GLN A 32 -3.58 12.97 -9.35
N ARG A 33 -2.43 12.60 -9.92
CA ARG A 33 -2.36 12.00 -11.26
C ARG A 33 -2.79 10.53 -11.28
N TRP A 34 -2.88 9.89 -10.11
CA TRP A 34 -3.45 8.54 -9.99
C TRP A 34 -4.97 8.52 -10.09
N GLY A 35 -5.64 9.67 -9.93
CA GLY A 35 -7.10 9.75 -9.92
C GLY A 35 -7.72 8.84 -8.87
N ASN A 36 -8.70 8.04 -9.27
CA ASN A 36 -9.39 7.06 -8.44
C ASN A 36 -8.83 5.63 -8.59
N THR A 37 -7.59 5.47 -9.04
CA THR A 37 -6.99 4.14 -9.21
C THR A 37 -6.87 3.42 -7.86
N ARG A 38 -7.45 2.21 -7.77
CA ARG A 38 -7.41 1.35 -6.59
C ARG A 38 -6.70 0.03 -6.87
N ILE A 39 -6.09 -0.53 -5.84
CA ILE A 39 -5.50 -1.86 -5.82
C ILE A 39 -6.49 -2.76 -5.10
N GLU A 40 -7.04 -3.75 -5.81
CA GLU A 40 -7.86 -4.78 -5.19
C GLU A 40 -6.98 -5.74 -4.37
N LEU A 41 -7.45 -6.06 -3.17
CA LEU A 41 -6.81 -6.96 -2.23
C LEU A 41 -7.66 -8.23 -2.05
N PRO A 42 -7.05 -9.34 -1.59
CA PRO A 42 -7.79 -10.44 -0.99
C PRO A 42 -8.78 -9.95 0.08
N GLU A 43 -9.96 -10.55 0.14
CA GLU A 43 -11.01 -10.19 1.10
C GLU A 43 -10.56 -10.29 2.57
N ALA A 44 -9.66 -11.23 2.87
CA ALA A 44 -9.05 -11.41 4.18
C ALA A 44 -8.30 -10.16 4.69
N LEU A 45 -7.96 -9.23 3.80
CA LEU A 45 -7.28 -7.98 4.12
C LEU A 45 -8.22 -6.78 4.21
N ASN A 46 -9.54 -6.98 4.15
CA ASN A 46 -10.49 -5.88 4.29
C ASN A 46 -10.45 -5.29 5.70
N GLY A 47 -10.19 -3.98 5.80
CA GLY A 47 -10.10 -3.27 7.08
C GLY A 47 -8.72 -3.40 7.75
N SER A 48 -7.77 -4.11 7.13
CA SER A 48 -6.40 -4.17 7.63
C SER A 48 -5.68 -2.83 7.48
N GLU A 49 -4.81 -2.53 8.45
CA GLU A 49 -3.82 -1.48 8.36
C GLU A 49 -2.50 -2.03 7.85
N PHE A 50 -1.85 -1.27 6.98
CA PHE A 50 -0.54 -1.59 6.44
C PHE A 50 0.44 -0.48 6.75
N GLU A 51 1.63 -0.83 7.18
CA GLU A 51 2.74 0.09 7.33
C GLU A 51 3.65 0.01 6.10
N ARG A 52 4.08 1.18 5.62
CA ARG A 52 5.09 1.27 4.56
C ARG A 52 6.48 1.06 5.15
N LEU A 53 7.20 0.08 4.63
CA LEU A 53 8.50 -0.34 5.18
C LEU A 53 9.56 0.78 5.24
N PHE A 54 9.54 1.74 4.30
CA PHE A 54 10.64 2.70 4.15
C PHE A 54 10.45 4.03 4.89
N ASP A 55 9.22 4.35 5.31
CA ASP A 55 8.92 5.64 5.96
C ASP A 55 7.91 5.52 7.12
N GLY A 56 7.44 4.31 7.43
CA GLY A 56 6.50 4.06 8.54
C GLY A 56 5.10 4.59 8.29
N THR A 57 4.77 5.06 7.07
CA THR A 57 3.43 5.62 6.80
C THR A 57 2.38 4.51 6.82
N THR A 58 1.35 4.66 7.65
CA THR A 58 0.20 3.76 7.65
C THR A 58 -0.79 4.07 6.54
N VAL A 59 -1.28 3.02 5.88
CA VAL A 59 -2.39 3.07 4.92
C VAL A 59 -3.42 1.99 5.28
N SER A 60 -4.68 2.38 5.36
CA SER A 60 -5.77 1.48 5.74
C SER A 60 -6.53 1.02 4.50
N SER A 61 -6.82 -0.26 4.43
CA SER A 61 -7.69 -0.80 3.38
C SER A 61 -9.16 -0.53 3.68
N GLN A 62 -9.94 -0.31 2.62
CA GLN A 62 -11.39 -0.17 2.71
C GLN A 62 -12.04 -0.93 1.56
N GLN A 63 -13.05 -1.76 1.86
CA GLN A 63 -13.72 -2.62 0.89
C GLN A 63 -12.71 -3.50 0.12
N ALA A 64 -11.79 -4.13 0.87
CA ALA A 64 -10.70 -4.94 0.33
C ALA A 64 -9.88 -4.23 -0.77
N SER A 65 -9.62 -2.93 -0.60
CA SER A 65 -8.83 -2.18 -1.58
C SER A 65 -8.00 -1.05 -0.96
N LEU A 66 -6.94 -0.64 -1.66
CA LEU A 66 -6.09 0.50 -1.32
C LEU A 66 -6.10 1.53 -2.44
N GLU A 67 -6.08 2.81 -2.09
CA GLU A 67 -5.93 3.90 -3.05
C GLU A 67 -4.46 4.06 -3.45
N VAL A 68 -4.15 3.96 -4.75
CA VAL A 68 -2.77 4.08 -5.24
C VAL A 68 -2.16 5.44 -4.86
N ALA A 69 -2.98 6.50 -4.94
CA ALA A 69 -2.59 7.86 -4.58
C ALA A 69 -2.04 7.94 -3.15
N ARG A 70 -2.59 7.16 -2.20
CA ARG A 70 -2.16 7.16 -0.80
C ARG A 70 -0.98 6.21 -0.55
N VAL A 71 -0.97 5.07 -1.22
CA VAL A 71 0.12 4.07 -1.12
C VAL A 71 1.44 4.64 -1.64
N LEU A 72 1.41 5.36 -2.76
CA LEU A 72 2.60 5.89 -3.44
C LEU A 72 2.82 7.38 -3.17
N ASP A 73 2.14 7.95 -2.17
CA ASP A 73 2.40 9.33 -1.77
C ASP A 73 3.79 9.43 -1.12
N GLY A 74 4.72 10.11 -1.78
CA GLY A 74 6.10 10.30 -1.31
C GLY A 74 7.12 9.27 -1.80
N LEU A 75 6.71 8.14 -2.37
CA LEU A 75 7.63 7.10 -2.90
C LEU A 75 7.22 6.62 -4.30
N SER A 76 8.21 6.25 -5.12
CA SER A 76 7.98 5.74 -6.48
C SER A 76 7.46 4.29 -6.51
N ALA A 77 7.66 3.56 -5.43
CA ALA A 77 7.18 2.21 -5.18
C ALA A 77 6.96 2.03 -3.67
N ALA A 78 6.12 1.06 -3.29
CA ALA A 78 5.86 0.76 -1.89
C ALA A 78 6.01 -0.73 -1.60
N VAL A 79 6.56 -1.03 -0.42
CA VAL A 79 6.48 -2.35 0.23
C VAL A 79 5.64 -2.13 1.49
N LEU A 80 4.52 -2.80 1.54
CA LEU A 80 3.54 -2.74 2.63
C LEU A 80 3.57 -4.05 3.39
N HIS A 81 3.56 -3.99 4.71
CA HIS A 81 3.28 -5.14 5.55
C HIS A 81 2.08 -4.86 6.46
N THR A 82 1.33 -5.88 6.83
CA THR A 82 0.30 -5.74 7.86
C THR A 82 0.94 -5.26 9.16
N SER A 83 0.34 -4.24 9.77
CA SER A 83 0.68 -3.91 11.15
C SER A 83 -0.04 -4.91 12.04
N MET A 84 0.69 -5.71 12.82
CA MET A 84 0.06 -6.49 13.89
C MET A 84 -0.68 -5.51 14.80
N THR A 85 -2.01 -5.50 14.76
CA THR A 85 -2.73 -5.03 15.93
C THR A 85 -2.47 -6.08 17.00
N ALA A 86 -1.70 -5.72 18.02
CA ALA A 86 -1.49 -6.56 19.19
C ALA A 86 -2.84 -6.81 19.86
N ASN A 87 -3.57 -7.82 19.40
CA ASN A 87 -4.82 -8.26 19.99
C ASN A 87 -4.75 -9.78 20.14
N GLY A 88 -4.37 -10.21 21.35
CA GLY A 88 -4.52 -11.61 21.75
C GLY A 88 -3.46 -12.20 22.67
N GLU A 89 -2.88 -11.46 23.62
CA GLU A 89 -2.39 -12.12 24.84
C GLU A 89 -3.61 -12.59 25.66
N SER A 90 -4.23 -13.68 25.24
CA SER A 90 -5.07 -14.48 26.12
C SER A 90 -4.13 -15.23 27.06
N GLN A 91 -3.84 -14.63 28.21
CA GLN A 91 -3.21 -15.32 29.33
C GLN A 91 -4.05 -16.54 29.68
N GLN A 92 -3.45 -17.73 29.56
CA GLN A 92 -3.91 -18.97 30.19
C GLN A 92 -3.48 -18.99 31.65
#